data_AF-A0A1X0B0P2-F1
#
_entry.id   AF-A0A1X0B0P2-F1
#
_cell.length_a   1.000
_cell.length_b   1.000
_cell.length_c   1.000
_cell.angle_alpha   90.00
_cell.angle_beta   90.00
_cell.angle_gamma   90.00
#
_symmetry.space_group_name_H-M   'P 1'
#
loop_
_entity.id
_entity.type
_entity.pdbx_description
1 polymer ?
#
loop_
_entity_poly.entity_id
_entity_poly.type
_entity_poly.pdbx_seq_one_letter_code
_entity_poly.pdbx_strand_id
1 'polypeptide(L)'
;MTRFQPHVTHRIEDPSLVDELVSAGHGIGLLPMNWPCTAGTRVVALPQYPVTMTTYAAFRRGRRAWAPPAALIDRVAAASVRGAFQSARAARHGRTQ
;
A
#
# COMPACT_ATOMS: atom_id res chain seq x y z
N MET A 1 22.78 19.19 -6.44
CA MET A 1 21.52 18.41 -6.37
C MET A 1 20.62 18.89 -7.48
N THR A 2 20.49 18.11 -8.55
CA THR A 2 19.57 18.39 -9.66
C THR A 2 18.15 18.31 -9.11
N ARG A 3 17.38 19.40 -9.20
CA ARG A 3 15.99 19.42 -8.73
C ARG A 3 15.14 18.61 -9.72
N PHE A 4 14.96 17.32 -9.45
CA PHE A 4 13.95 16.54 -10.15
C PHE A 4 12.57 17.12 -9.83
N GLN A 5 11.78 17.44 -10.85
CA GLN A 5 10.45 18.02 -10.71
C GLN A 5 9.47 17.13 -11.48
N PRO A 6 8.70 16.27 -10.79
CA PRO A 6 7.84 15.30 -11.46
C PRO A 6 6.70 16.01 -12.18
N HIS A 7 6.41 15.60 -13.41
CA HIS A 7 5.19 15.99 -14.11
C HIS A 7 4.05 15.06 -13.66
N VAL A 8 3.30 15.48 -12.65
CA VAL A 8 2.20 14.69 -12.08
C VAL A 8 0.95 14.91 -12.92
N THR A 9 0.57 13.92 -13.73
CA THR A 9 -0.63 13.96 -14.58
C THR A 9 -1.90 13.54 -13.84
N HIS A 10 -1.77 12.64 -12.86
CA HIS A 10 -2.89 12.09 -12.09
C HIS A 10 -2.54 12.03 -10.60
N ARG A 11 -3.51 12.39 -9.75
CA ARG A 11 -3.42 12.25 -8.29
C ARG A 11 -4.68 11.55 -7.79
N ILE A 12 -4.50 10.36 -7.25
CA ILE A 12 -5.59 9.42 -6.99
C ILE A 12 -5.36 8.81 -5.60
N GLU A 13 -6.45 8.65 -4.84
CA GLU A 13 -6.41 8.08 -3.50
C GLU A 13 -6.62 6.56 -3.48
N ASP A 14 -7.14 6.00 -4.58
CA ASP A 14 -7.28 4.56 -4.78
C ASP A 14 -6.07 3.97 -5.53
N PRO A 15 -5.21 3.18 -4.86
CA PRO A 15 -4.04 2.59 -5.51
C PRO A 15 -4.41 1.52 -6.54
N SER A 16 -5.62 0.93 -6.52
CA SER A 16 -6.08 0.02 -7.58
C SER A 16 -6.25 0.76 -8.90
N LEU A 17 -6.87 1.94 -8.88
CA LEU A 17 -7.06 2.76 -10.08
C LEU A 17 -5.73 3.27 -10.65
N VAL A 18 -4.75 3.58 -9.79
CA VAL A 18 -3.40 3.95 -10.25
C VAL A 18 -2.78 2.82 -11.07
N ASP A 19 -2.87 1.58 -10.60
CA ASP A 19 -2.32 0.42 -11.32
C ASP A 19 -3.06 0.14 -12.64
N GLU A 20 -4.38 0.32 -12.67
CA GLU A 20 -5.18 0.24 -13.91
C GLU A 20 -4.75 1.29 -14.94
N LEU A 21 -4.50 2.54 -14.52
CA LEU A 21 -4.01 3.59 -15.41
C LEU A 21 -2.61 3.31 -15.95
N VAL A 22 -1.73 2.74 -15.11
CA VAL A 22 -0.39 2.32 -15.54
C VAL A 22 -0.50 1.18 -16.56
N SER A 23 -1.36 0.19 -16.30
CA SER A 23 -1.62 -0.92 -17.23
C SER A 23 -2.17 -0.42 -18.58
N ALA A 24 -3.02 0.62 -18.56
CA ALA A 24 -3.54 1.28 -19.74
C ALA A 24 -2.54 2.22 -20.45
N GLY A 25 -1.30 2.34 -19.96
CA GLY A 25 -0.22 3.11 -20.60
C GLY A 25 -0.19 4.61 -20.26
N HIS A 26 -0.87 5.06 -19.21
CA HIS A 26 -0.86 6.47 -18.79
C HIS A 26 0.42 6.90 -18.03
N GLY A 27 1.42 6.03 -17.91
CA GLY A 27 2.74 6.36 -17.36
C GLY A 27 3.20 5.41 -16.26
N ILE A 28 3.83 5.96 -15.23
CA ILE A 28 4.31 5.21 -14.04
C ILE A 28 3.57 5.66 -12.78
N GLY A 29 3.36 4.73 -11.86
CA GLY A 29 2.74 4.97 -10.55
C GLY A 29 3.73 4.79 -9.41
N LEU A 30 3.56 5.57 -8.34
CA LEU A 30 4.22 5.31 -7.06
C LEU A 30 3.22 4.59 -6.14
N LEU A 31 3.51 3.34 -5.82
CA LEU A 31 2.65 2.44 -5.06
C LEU A 31 3.42 1.83 -3.88
N PRO A 32 2.74 1.46 -2.77
CA PRO A 32 3.35 0.65 -1.73
C PRO A 32 3.90 -0.66 -2.32
N MET A 33 5.10 -1.07 -1.90
CA MET A 33 5.82 -2.21 -2.48
C MET A 33 5.07 -3.55 -2.39
N ASN A 34 4.14 -3.67 -1.45
CA ASN A 34 3.34 -4.86 -1.23
C ASN A 34 1.93 -4.78 -1.86
N TRP A 35 1.68 -3.79 -2.72
CA TRP A 35 0.41 -3.69 -3.44
C TRP A 35 0.34 -4.71 -4.57
N PRO A 36 -0.81 -5.40 -4.77
CA PRO A 36 -0.99 -6.31 -5.91
C PRO A 36 -0.89 -5.56 -7.23
N CYS A 37 -0.08 -6.04 -8.16
CA CYS A 37 -0.05 -5.55 -9.53
C CYS A 37 -1.02 -6.35 -10.42
N THR A 38 -1.73 -5.65 -11.29
CA THR A 38 -2.56 -6.20 -12.35
C THR A 38 -1.68 -6.82 -13.44
N ALA A 39 -2.24 -7.71 -14.24
CA ALA A 39 -1.56 -8.24 -15.42
C ALA A 39 -1.11 -7.07 -16.33
N GLY A 40 0.17 -7.09 -16.72
CA GLY A 40 0.77 -6.04 -17.56
C GLY A 40 1.59 -4.99 -16.80
N THR A 41 1.55 -4.97 -15.46
CA THR A 41 2.39 -4.07 -14.66
C THR A 41 3.42 -4.84 -13.82
N ARG A 42 4.50 -4.16 -13.43
CA ARG A 42 5.58 -4.72 -12.61
C ARG A 42 6.07 -3.69 -11.60
N VAL A 43 6.25 -4.13 -10.36
CA VAL A 43 6.90 -3.31 -9.32
C VAL A 43 8.41 -3.23 -9.55
N VAL A 44 8.96 -2.02 -9.47
CA VAL A 44 10.40 -1.75 -9.49
C VAL A 44 10.79 -1.07 -8.18
N ALA A 45 11.75 -1.66 -7.46
CA ALA A 45 12.30 -1.03 -6.26
C ALA A 45 13.19 0.18 -6.65
N LEU A 46 13.14 1.24 -5.84
CA LEU A 46 13.99 2.43 -5.97
C LEU A 46 15.01 2.44 -4.81
N PRO A 47 16.09 1.64 -4.87
CA PRO A 47 16.97 1.42 -3.72
C PRO A 47 17.73 2.68 -3.28
N GLN A 48 18.06 3.57 -4.22
CA GLN A 48 18.68 4.87 -3.91
C GLN A 48 17.71 5.88 -3.27
N TYR A 49 16.40 5.59 -3.23
CA TYR A 49 15.37 6.46 -2.67
C TYR A 49 14.50 5.67 -1.69
N PRO A 50 15.02 5.29 -0.50
CA PRO A 50 14.25 4.55 0.47
C PRO A 50 13.09 5.44 0.98
N VAL A 51 11.87 5.07 0.59
CA VAL A 51 10.65 5.69 1.11
C VAL A 51 10.07 4.77 2.19
N THR A 52 9.96 5.28 3.41
CA THR A 52 9.33 4.55 4.53
C THR A 52 7.88 4.98 4.65
N MET A 53 6.96 4.05 4.42
CA MET A 53 5.55 4.25 4.77
C MET A 53 5.35 3.90 6.24
N THR A 54 5.00 4.89 7.07
CA THR A 54 4.74 4.68 8.50
C THR A 54 3.24 4.72 8.75
N THR A 55 2.69 3.61 9.24
CA THR A 55 1.28 3.52 9.65
C THR A 55 1.17 3.75 11.15
N TYR A 56 0.21 4.59 11.57
CA TYR A 56 -0.03 4.89 12.97
C TYR A 56 -1.39 4.35 13.43
N ALA A 57 -1.42 3.80 14.65
CA ALA A 57 -2.67 3.52 15.36
C ALA A 57 -2.95 4.68 16.33
N ALA A 58 -4.02 5.44 16.07
CA ALA A 58 -4.38 6.61 16.86
C ALA A 58 -5.47 6.28 17.89
N PHE A 59 -5.27 6.73 19.14
CA PHE A 59 -6.20 6.55 20.25
C PHE A 59 -6.47 7.88 20.94
N ARG A 60 -7.70 8.05 21.46
CA ARG A 60 -7.93 9.07 22.49
C ARG A 60 -7.03 8.77 23.69
N ARG A 61 -6.54 9.83 24.35
CA ARG A 61 -5.69 9.71 25.54
C ARG A 61 -6.34 8.80 26.59
N GLY A 62 -5.58 7.85 27.11
CA GLY A 62 -6.05 6.85 28.09
C GLY A 62 -6.81 5.64 27.51
N ARG A 63 -7.13 5.61 26.20
CA ARG A 63 -7.92 4.51 25.60
C ARG A 63 -7.10 3.38 24.99
N ARG A 64 -5.77 3.54 24.89
CA ARG A 64 -4.88 2.50 24.36
C ARG A 64 -4.84 1.24 25.23
N ALA A 65 -4.99 1.37 26.55
CA ALA A 65 -4.88 0.26 27.49
C ALA A 65 -6.15 -0.62 27.60
N TRP A 66 -7.22 -0.27 26.88
CA TRP A 66 -8.42 -1.10 26.88
C TRP A 66 -8.13 -2.42 26.14
N ALA A 67 -8.45 -3.55 26.77
CA ALA A 67 -7.96 -4.87 26.36
C ALA A 67 -8.27 -5.26 24.90
N PRO A 68 -9.49 -5.06 24.35
CA PRO A 68 -9.78 -5.51 22.98
C PRO A 68 -9.01 -4.73 21.88
N PRO A 69 -8.97 -3.38 21.86
CA PRO A 69 -8.16 -2.67 20.86
C PRO A 69 -6.66 -2.89 21.03
N ALA A 70 -6.16 -3.03 22.26
CA ALA A 70 -4.74 -3.30 22.51
C ALA A 70 -4.31 -4.60 21.80
N ALA A 71 -5.05 -5.69 22.04
CA ALA A 71 -4.78 -6.99 21.42
C ALA A 71 -4.87 -6.94 19.89
N LEU A 72 -5.83 -6.18 19.33
CA LEU A 72 -5.95 -6.00 17.89
C LEU A 72 -4.72 -5.27 17.31
N ILE A 73 -4.29 -4.16 17.91
CA ILE A 73 -3.13 -3.41 17.44
C ILE A 73 -1.87 -4.26 17.50
N ASP A 74 -1.65 -4.99 18.58
CA ASP A 74 -0.48 -5.85 18.70
C ASP A 74 -0.44 -6.89 17.58
N ARG A 75 -1.60 -7.48 17.25
CA ARG A 75 -1.74 -8.42 16.13
C ARG A 75 -1.49 -7.77 14.77
N VAL A 76 -2.06 -6.59 14.52
CA VAL A 76 -1.90 -5.85 13.26
C VAL A 76 -0.45 -5.37 13.09
N ALA A 77 0.17 -4.85 14.14
CA ALA A 77 1.56 -4.40 14.13
C ALA A 77 2.50 -5.57 13.81
N ALA A 78 2.30 -6.72 14.47
CA ALA A 78 3.08 -7.92 14.19
C ALA A 78 2.90 -8.42 12.75
N ALA A 79 1.70 -8.34 12.17
CA ALA A 79 1.44 -8.71 10.78
C ALA A 79 2.04 -7.70 9.77
N SER A 80 2.06 -6.41 10.11
CA SER A 80 2.54 -5.33 9.25
C SER A 80 4.05 -5.37 9.05
N VAL A 81 4.82 -5.67 10.11
CA VAL A 81 6.29 -5.87 10.02
C VAL A 81 6.66 -7.04 9.12
N ARG A 82 5.79 -8.06 9.04
CA ARG A 82 5.99 -9.26 8.21
C ARG A 82 5.59 -9.09 6.74
N GLY A 83 5.15 -7.90 6.31
CA GLY A 83 4.76 -7.64 4.92
C GLY A 83 3.49 -8.39 4.44
N ALA A 84 2.70 -8.95 5.35
CA ALA A 84 1.71 -9.99 5.06
C ALA A 84 0.36 -9.53 4.45
N PHE A 85 0.22 -8.27 3.98
CA PHE A 85 -1.05 -7.74 3.46
C PHE A 85 -1.48 -8.27 2.08
N GLN A 86 -0.74 -9.22 1.51
CA GLN A 86 -0.86 -9.63 0.10
C GLN A 86 -2.02 -10.59 -0.21
N SER A 87 -2.68 -11.21 0.77
CA SER A 87 -3.47 -12.44 0.52
C SER A 87 -5.01 -12.30 0.48
N ALA A 88 -5.58 -11.13 0.76
CA ALA A 88 -7.04 -11.04 0.98
C ALA A 88 -7.89 -10.67 -0.25
N ARG A 89 -7.33 -10.09 -1.32
CA ARG A 89 -8.11 -9.68 -2.52
C ARG A 89 -8.01 -10.67 -3.69
N ALA A 90 -6.86 -11.31 -3.88
CA ALA A 90 -6.69 -12.33 -4.91
C ALA A 90 -7.68 -13.51 -4.76
N ALA A 91 -8.09 -13.84 -3.54
CA ALA A 91 -9.02 -14.94 -3.27
C ALA A 91 -10.49 -14.64 -3.60
N ARG A 92 -10.89 -13.38 -3.84
CA ARG A 92 -12.30 -12.99 -4.00
C ARG A 92 -12.78 -12.80 -5.44
N HIS A 93 -11.91 -12.86 -6.44
CA HIS A 93 -12.30 -12.73 -7.86
C HIS A 93 -12.29 -14.06 -8.64
N GLY A 94 -11.99 -15.19 -7.98
CA GLY A 94 -11.95 -16.51 -8.61
C GLY A 94 -13.20 -17.37 -8.43
N ARG A 95 -14.35 -16.81 -8.03
CA ARG A 95 -15.55 -17.60 -7.71
C ARG A 95 -16.85 -16.99 -8.25
N THR A 96 -16.91 -16.82 -9.56
CA THR A 96 -18.14 -16.78 -10.35
C THR A 96 -17.83 -17.40 -11.72
N GLN A 97 -18.11 -18.69 -11.85
CA GLN A 97 -18.57 -19.29 -13.10
C GLN A 97 -20.00 -19.76 -12.88
#